data_AF-A0A2V9BD78-F1
#
_entry.id   AF-A0A2V9BD78-F1
#
_cell.length_a   1.000
_cell.length_b   1.000
_cell.length_c   1.000
_cell.angle_alpha   90.00
_cell.angle_beta   90.00
_cell.angle_gamma   90.00
#
_symmetry.space_group_name_H-M   'P 1'
#
loop_
_entity.id
_entity.type
_entity.pdbx_description
1 polymer ?
#
loop_
_entity_poly.entity_id
_entity_poly.type
_entity_poly.pdbx_seq_one_letter_code
_entity_poly.pdbx_strand_id
1 'polypeptide(L)' 'MKRKPPAVPKKPYQAPKLTVYGDLTEMTKATGNMGQLDGGKSSKRKTGA' A
#
# COMPACT_ATOMS: atom_id res chain seq x y z
N MET A 1 40.56 -19.08 -21.74
CA MET A 1 40.32 -18.41 -20.44
C MET A 1 39.31 -17.28 -20.66
N LYS A 2 38.13 -17.30 -20.03
CA LYS A 2 37.13 -16.22 -20.19
C LYS A 2 37.41 -15.12 -19.16
N ARG A 3 37.61 -13.88 -19.63
CA ARG A 3 37.87 -12.72 -18.77
C ARG A 3 36.58 -12.32 -18.04
N LYS A 4 36.68 -12.02 -16.74
CA LYS A 4 35.56 -11.50 -15.95
C LYS A 4 35.20 -10.11 -16.48
N PRO A 5 33.91 -9.81 -16.69
CA PRO A 5 33.50 -8.47 -17.12
C PRO A 5 33.88 -7.43 -16.06
N PRO A 6 34.12 -6.17 -16.47
CA PRO A 6 34.43 -5.09 -15.54
C PRO A 6 33.28 -4.91 -14.54
N ALA A 7 33.63 -4.66 -13.27
CA ALA A 7 32.64 -4.42 -12.24
C ALA A 7 31.88 -3.12 -12.53
N VAL A 8 30.55 -3.20 -12.56
CA VAL A 8 29.69 -2.02 -12.68
C VAL A 8 29.83 -1.17 -11.41
N PRO A 9 29.89 0.17 -11.50
CA PRO A 9 29.91 1.05 -10.34
C PRO A 9 28.73 0.78 -9.41
N LYS A 10 28.99 0.69 -8.10
CA LYS A 10 27.93 0.58 -7.10
C LYS A 10 27.09 1.85 -7.10
N LYS A 11 25.78 1.69 -7.01
CA LYS A 11 24.88 2.83 -6.76
C LYS A 11 25.23 3.47 -5.40
N PRO A 12 25.08 4.79 -5.25
CA PRO A 12 25.19 5.45 -3.96
C PRO A 12 24.28 4.79 -2.93
N TYR A 13 24.75 4.69 -1.68
CA TYR A 13 23.93 4.21 -0.59
C TYR A 13 22.78 5.19 -0.33
N GLN A 14 21.56 4.68 -0.29
CA GLN A 14 20.38 5.43 0.11
C GLN A 14 19.83 4.80 1.39
N ALA A 15 19.82 5.56 2.47
CA ALA A 15 19.25 5.09 3.73
C ALA A 15 17.74 4.84 3.55
N PRO A 16 17.19 3.74 4.09
CA PRO A 16 15.75 3.54 4.11
C PRO A 16 15.09 4.64 4.94
N LYS A 17 13.96 5.15 4.45
CA LYS A 17 13.13 6.10 5.19
C LYS A 17 12.01 5.34 5.89
N LEU A 18 11.81 5.61 7.18
CA LEU A 18 10.62 5.18 7.89
C LEU A 18 9.42 5.97 7.36
N THR A 19 8.52 5.28 6.67
CA THR A 19 7.18 5.79 6.39
C THR A 19 6.30 5.44 7.58
N VAL A 20 5.92 6.46 8.35
CA VAL A 20 4.87 6.31 9.35
C VAL A 20 3.55 6.29 8.59
N TYR A 21 2.93 5.12 8.52
CA TYR A 21 1.55 5.02 8.10
C TYR A 21 0.67 5.59 9.22
N GLY A 22 -0.45 6.23 8.86
CA GLY A 22 -1.38 6.78 9.83
C GLY A 22 -2.08 5.70 10.66
N ASP A 23 -3.32 5.96 11.07
CA ASP A 23 -4.05 4.97 11.87
C ASP A 23 -4.30 3.66 11.10
N LEU A 24 -4.64 2.59 11.84
CA LEU A 24 -4.98 1.30 11.23
C LEU A 24 -6.11 1.45 10.20
N THR A 25 -7.02 2.41 10.40
CA THR A 25 -8.12 2.68 9.47
C THR A 25 -7.59 3.17 8.12
N GLU A 26 -6.58 4.03 8.07
CA GLU A 26 -5.92 4.47 6.85
C GLU A 26 -5.15 3.36 6.16
N MET A 27 -4.52 2.46 6.92
CA MET A 27 -3.83 1.30 6.37
C MET A 27 -4.78 0.24 5.80
N THR A 28 -5.94 0.04 6.43
CA THR A 28 -6.91 -0.99 6.01
C THR A 28 -8.00 -0.45 5.10
N LYS A 29 -8.04 0.86 4.83
CA LYS A 29 -8.98 1.47 3.88
C LYS A 29 -8.73 0.86 2.49
N ALA A 30 -9.55 -0.13 2.15
CA ALA A 30 -9.63 -0.65 0.80
C ALA A 30 -10.64 0.19 0.01
N THR A 31 -10.22 0.69 -1.14
CA THR A 31 -11.13 1.32 -2.12
C THR A 31 -11.66 0.21 -3.03
N GLY A 32 -12.98 -0.02 -3.01
CA GLY A 32 -13.61 -0.98 -3.92
C GLY A 32 -13.56 -0.50 -5.38
N ASN A 33 -13.84 -1.41 -6.33
CA ASN A 33 -13.75 -1.17 -7.78
C ASN A 33 -14.51 0.06 -8.31
N MET A 34 -15.49 0.56 -7.56
CA MET A 34 -16.31 1.74 -7.91
C MET A 34 -16.00 2.97 -7.04
N GLY A 35 -14.83 3.02 -6.41
CA GLY A 35 -14.42 4.15 -5.57
C GLY A 35 -15.13 4.22 -4.21
N GLN A 36 -15.91 3.20 -3.83
CA GLN A 36 -16.54 3.15 -2.51
C GLN A 36 -15.53 2.69 -1.46
N LEU A 37 -15.46 3.41 -0.35
CA LEU A 37 -14.71 3.00 0.83
C LEU A 37 -15.38 1.77 1.46
N ASP A 38 -14.55 0.92 2.06
CA ASP A 38 -15.00 -0.26 2.77
C ASP A 38 -16.05 0.08 3.85
N GLY A 39 -17.10 -0.73 3.95
CA GLY A 39 -18.26 -0.50 4.83
C GLY A 39 -19.56 -0.11 4.12
N GLY A 40 -19.50 0.34 2.87
CA GLY A 40 -20.66 0.55 1.99
C GLY A 40 -21.74 1.52 2.53
N LYS A 41 -22.71 1.87 1.68
CA LYS A 41 -23.92 2.56 2.15
C LYS A 41 -24.80 1.52 2.84
N SER A 42 -24.73 1.44 4.17
CA SER A 42 -25.69 0.63 4.93
C SER A 42 -27.11 1.08 4.55
N SER A 43 -27.80 0.23 3.79
CA SER A 43 -29.23 0.42 3.57
C SER A 43 -29.87 0.27 4.95
N LYS A 44 -30.34 1.37 5.53
CA LYS A 44 -31.16 1.39 6.75
C LYS A 44 -32.50 0.72 6.47
N ARG A 45 -32.49 -0.57 6.12
CA ARG A 45 -33.69 -1.40 6.19
C ARG A 45 -33.91 -1.68 7.67
N LYS A 46 -34.77 -0.87 8.29
CA LYS A 46 -35.39 -1.24 9.56
C LYS A 46 -36.28 -2.44 9.29
N THR A 47 -35.88 -3.63 9.72
CA THR A 47 -36.79 -4.77 9.82
C THR A 47 -37.54 -4.62 11.15
N GLY A 48 -38.71 -3.99 11.11
CA GLY A 48 -39.86 -4.19 12.00
C GLY A 48 -39.80 -3.73 13.47
N ALA A 49 -40.84 -3.01 13.88
CA ALA A 49 -41.80 -3.43 14.90
C ALA A 49 -43.15 -2.75 14.61
#